data_AF-A0A1L5KJ65-F1
#
_entry.id   AF-A0A1L5KJ65-F1
#
_cell.length_a   1.000
_cell.length_b   1.000
_cell.length_c   1.000
_cell.angle_alpha   90.00
_cell.angle_beta   90.00
_cell.angle_gamma   90.00
#
_symmetry.space_group_name_H-M   'P 1'
#
loop_
_entity.id
_entity.type
_entity.pdbx_description
1 polymer ?
#
loop_
_entity_poly.entity_id
_entity_poly.type
_entity_poly.pdbx_seq_one_letter_code
_entity_poly.pdbx_strand_id
1 'polypeptide(L)'
;MIDILRIERLIWKNHNFENEGQFQRKMTSRYLFMSSLGGVIGTGLFLSSGYTIAQAGPLGAVLSYLVGAVVVYLVMLSLGELAIAMPVTGSFHTYTTKFISPGTGFTVAWLYWICWTVALGTEFLGSAMLMGCWFP
;
A
#
# COMPACT_ATOMS: atom_id res chain seq x y z
N MET A 1 30.11 8.83 44.70
CA MET A 1 28.66 8.71 44.40
C MET A 1 28.09 9.95 43.68
N ILE A 2 28.64 11.15 43.89
CA ILE A 2 28.11 12.41 43.30
C ILE A 2 28.49 12.62 41.81
N ASP A 3 29.60 12.03 41.33
CA ASP A 3 30.04 12.21 39.92
C ASP A 3 29.32 11.31 38.90
N ILE A 4 28.91 10.09 39.28
CA ILE A 4 28.23 9.16 38.37
C ILE A 4 26.84 9.70 37.97
N LEU A 5 26.11 10.30 38.91
CA LEU A 5 24.82 10.93 38.64
C LEU A 5 24.92 12.20 37.77
N ARG A 6 26.10 12.84 37.73
CA ARG A 6 26.37 14.02 36.88
C ARG A 6 26.76 13.59 35.47
N ILE A 7 27.48 12.48 35.31
CA ILE A 7 27.81 11.88 34.01
C ILE A 7 26.57 11.29 33.34
N GLU A 8 25.69 10.58 34.06
CA GLU A 8 24.40 10.16 33.50
C GLU A 8 23.55 11.35 33.05
N ARG A 9 23.44 12.41 33.86
CA ARG A 9 22.69 13.62 33.47
C ARG A 9 23.28 14.35 32.26
N LEU A 10 24.59 14.24 32.01
CA LEU A 10 25.23 14.79 30.81
C LEU A 10 25.01 13.91 29.57
N ILE A 11 24.94 12.59 29.74
CA ILE A 11 24.58 11.64 28.66
C ILE A 11 23.11 11.86 28.24
N TRP A 12 22.18 12.00 29.20
CA TRP A 12 20.76 12.25 28.90
C TRP A 12 20.48 13.65 28.33
N LYS A 13 21.33 14.64 28.59
CA LYS A 13 21.14 16.02 28.10
C LYS A 13 21.56 16.20 26.62
N ASN A 14 22.21 15.23 25.99
CA ASN A 14 22.68 15.33 24.60
C ASN A 14 21.83 14.55 23.58
N HIS A 15 20.72 13.96 23.99
CA HIS A 15 19.72 13.44 23.07
C HIS A 15 18.72 14.55 22.76
N ASN A 16 19.10 15.45 21.86
CA ASN A 16 18.17 16.38 21.23
C ASN A 16 17.20 15.57 20.36
N PHE A 17 16.12 15.09 20.95
CA PHE A 17 14.94 14.55 20.26
C PHE A 17 14.14 15.65 19.53
N GLU A 18 14.81 16.71 19.05
CA GLU A 18 14.18 17.85 18.39
C GLU A 18 13.94 17.60 16.88
N ASN A 19 14.33 16.41 16.39
CA ASN A 19 14.17 15.99 15.00
C ASN A 19 13.28 14.74 14.82
N GLU A 20 12.48 14.35 15.82
CA GLU A 20 11.63 13.14 15.70
C GLU A 20 10.30 13.38 14.96
N GLY A 21 10.06 14.59 14.45
CA GLY A 21 8.82 14.93 13.73
C GLY A 21 9.00 15.67 12.40
N GLN A 22 10.23 16.03 12.01
CA GLN A 22 10.46 16.73 10.74
C GLN A 22 10.78 15.74 9.63
N PHE A 23 9.73 15.17 9.03
CA PHE A 23 9.87 14.47 7.77
C PHE A 23 10.41 15.46 6.72
N GLN A 24 11.61 15.18 6.19
CA GLN A 24 12.17 15.96 5.08
C GLN A 24 11.21 15.86 3.90
N ARG A 25 10.46 16.93 3.65
CA ARG A 25 9.46 17.02 2.57
C ARG A 25 10.16 17.19 1.21
N LYS A 26 11.06 16.26 0.89
CA LYS A 26 11.83 16.17 -0.35
C LYS A 26 11.29 15.10 -1.31
N MET A 27 10.09 14.59 -1.05
CA MET A 27 9.47 13.58 -1.90
C MET A 27 8.97 14.21 -3.21
N THR A 28 9.84 14.19 -4.22
CA THR A 28 9.53 14.64 -5.58
C THR A 28 8.44 13.77 -6.20
N SER A 29 7.59 14.37 -7.04
CA SER A 29 6.51 13.66 -7.78
C SER A 29 6.98 12.43 -8.55
N ARG A 30 8.25 12.37 -8.93
CA ARG A 30 8.89 11.21 -9.58
C ARG A 30 8.92 9.97 -8.67
N TYR A 31 9.21 10.14 -7.38
CA TYR A 31 9.24 9.02 -6.42
C TYR A 31 7.83 8.51 -6.11
N LEU A 32 6.84 9.42 -6.05
CA LEU A 32 5.42 9.07 -5.93
C LEU A 32 4.94 8.22 -7.11
N PHE A 33 5.25 8.66 -8.33
CA PHE A 33 4.88 7.94 -9.54
C PHE A 33 5.56 6.56 -9.62
N MET A 34 6.85 6.50 -9.28
CA MET A 34 7.60 5.25 -9.23
C MET A 34 7.02 4.26 -8.21
N SER A 35 6.62 4.75 -7.02
CA SER A 35 5.96 3.91 -6.02
C SER A 35 4.61 3.39 -6.48
N SER A 36 3.81 4.23 -7.16
CA SER A 36 2.51 3.80 -7.70
C SER A 36 2.67 2.74 -8.78
N LEU A 37 3.65 2.89 -9.69
CA LEU A 37 3.91 1.89 -10.71
C LEU A 37 4.38 0.57 -10.10
N GLY A 38 5.26 0.63 -9.10
CA GLY A 38 5.74 -0.57 -8.39
C GLY A 38 4.64 -1.32 -7.64
N GLY A 39 3.58 -0.64 -7.19
CA GLY A 39 2.44 -1.28 -6.54
C GLY A 39 1.42 -1.88 -7.51
N VAL A 40 1.34 -1.38 -8.75
CA VAL A 40 0.34 -1.81 -9.75
C VAL A 40 0.87 -2.94 -10.64
N ILE A 41 2.18 -2.95 -10.93
CA ILE A 41 2.81 -3.97 -11.78
C ILE A 41 3.29 -5.12 -10.89
N GLY A 42 2.48 -6.17 -10.75
CA GLY A 42 2.78 -7.36 -9.94
C GLY A 42 2.56 -8.69 -10.68
N THR A 43 2.80 -9.81 -10.00
CA THR A 43 2.62 -11.16 -10.60
C THR A 43 1.16 -11.42 -10.98
N GLY A 44 0.22 -10.79 -10.28
CA GLY A 44 -1.21 -10.85 -10.60
C GLY A 44 -1.54 -10.46 -12.03
N LEU A 45 -0.84 -9.49 -12.63
CA LEU A 45 -1.11 -9.07 -14.03
C LEU A 45 -0.71 -10.18 -15.01
N PHE A 46 0.43 -10.83 -14.79
CA PHE A 46 0.94 -11.90 -15.66
C PHE A 46 0.17 -13.22 -15.48
N LEU A 47 -0.12 -13.61 -14.24
CA LEU A 47 -0.81 -14.85 -13.95
C LEU A 47 -2.31 -14.77 -14.28
N SER A 48 -2.95 -13.63 -13.96
CA SER A 48 -4.37 -13.41 -14.25
C SER A 48 -4.63 -13.21 -15.74
N SER A 49 -3.73 -12.56 -16.48
CA SER A 49 -3.92 -12.39 -17.93
C SER A 49 -3.87 -13.73 -18.66
N GLY A 50 -2.92 -14.61 -18.32
CA GLY A 50 -2.86 -15.97 -18.86
C GLY A 50 -4.14 -16.77 -18.59
N TYR A 51 -4.64 -16.72 -17.34
CA TYR A 51 -5.89 -17.38 -16.97
C TYR A 51 -7.12 -16.80 -17.69
N THR A 52 -7.21 -15.48 -17.78
CA THR A 52 -8.35 -14.76 -18.39
C THR A 52 -8.40 -14.99 -19.89
N ILE A 53 -7.26 -14.99 -20.58
CA ILE A 53 -7.18 -15.28 -22.02
C ILE A 53 -7.58 -16.74 -22.30
N ALA A 54 -7.13 -17.68 -21.46
CA ALA A 54 -7.48 -19.10 -21.62
C ALA A 54 -8.98 -19.39 -21.41
N GLN A 55 -9.63 -18.68 -20.49
CA GLN A 55 -11.06 -18.86 -20.17
C GLN A 55 -12.00 -18.07 -21.08
N ALA A 56 -11.76 -16.77 -21.28
CA ALA A 56 -12.68 -15.84 -21.95
C ALA A 56 -12.34 -15.60 -23.43
N GLY A 57 -11.19 -16.09 -23.91
CA GLY A 57 -10.67 -15.80 -25.24
C GLY A 57 -10.09 -14.38 -25.39
N PRO A 58 -9.45 -14.07 -26.53
CA PRO A 58 -8.69 -12.81 -26.69
C PRO A 58 -9.56 -11.55 -26.57
N LEU A 59 -10.75 -11.57 -27.19
CA LEU A 59 -11.68 -10.43 -27.14
C LEU A 59 -12.35 -10.30 -25.77
N GLY A 60 -12.68 -11.42 -25.12
CA GLY A 60 -13.29 -11.43 -23.79
C GLY A 60 -12.34 -10.87 -22.72
N ALA A 61 -11.04 -11.20 -22.81
CA ALA A 61 -10.02 -10.69 -21.91
C ALA A 61 -9.86 -9.16 -22.02
N VAL A 62 -9.80 -8.61 -23.22
CA VAL A 62 -9.69 -7.15 -23.42
C VAL A 62 -10.90 -6.44 -22.84
N LEU A 63 -12.11 -6.96 -23.09
CA LEU A 63 -13.34 -6.35 -22.61
C LEU A 63 -13.42 -6.39 -21.07
N SER A 64 -13.04 -7.51 -20.44
CA SER A 64 -13.04 -7.62 -18.97
C SER A 64 -12.04 -6.67 -18.32
N TYR A 65 -10.84 -6.51 -18.91
CA TYR A 65 -9.86 -5.55 -18.41
C TYR A 65 -10.32 -4.11 -18.59
N LEU A 66 -10.99 -3.78 -19.70
CA LEU A 66 -11.57 -2.44 -19.91
C LEU A 66 -12.61 -2.11 -18.84
N VAL A 67 -13.57 -3.01 -18.62
CA VAL A 67 -14.62 -2.80 -17.60
C VAL A 67 -14.00 -2.68 -16.21
N GLY A 68 -13.05 -3.56 -15.87
CA GLY A 68 -12.32 -3.48 -14.60
C GLY A 68 -11.56 -2.16 -14.44
N ALA A 69 -10.88 -1.70 -15.49
CA ALA A 69 -10.14 -0.44 -15.49
C ALA A 69 -11.07 0.76 -15.27
N VAL A 70 -12.26 0.79 -15.88
CA VAL A 70 -13.24 1.86 -15.65
C VAL A 70 -13.68 1.90 -14.20
N VAL A 71 -14.01 0.75 -13.60
CA VAL A 71 -14.42 0.68 -12.19
C VAL A 71 -13.31 1.17 -11.26
N VAL A 72 -12.08 0.69 -11.44
CA VAL A 72 -10.93 1.10 -10.62
C VAL A 72 -10.62 2.59 -10.82
N TYR A 73 -10.75 3.11 -12.03
CA TYR A 73 -10.57 4.54 -12.32
C TYR A 73 -11.57 5.42 -11.54
N LEU A 74 -12.85 5.05 -11.53
CA LEU A 74 -13.88 5.78 -10.78
C LEU A 74 -13.63 5.75 -9.26
N VAL A 75 -13.17 4.59 -8.75
CA VAL A 75 -12.77 4.44 -7.35
C VAL A 75 -11.60 5.38 -7.03
N MET A 76 -10.53 5.33 -7.81
CA MET A 76 -9.34 6.16 -7.59
C MET A 76 -9.65 7.66 -7.70
N LEU A 77 -10.53 8.06 -8.61
CA LEU A 77 -10.99 9.44 -8.74
C LEU A 77 -11.72 9.92 -7.48
N SER A 78 -12.62 9.09 -6.94
CA SER A 78 -13.32 9.40 -5.69
C SER A 78 -12.36 9.51 -4.50
N LEU A 79 -11.38 8.61 -4.42
CA LEU A 79 -10.32 8.63 -3.41
C LEU A 79 -9.40 9.86 -3.52
N GLY A 80 -9.13 10.32 -4.74
CA GLY A 80 -8.36 11.53 -5.01
C GLY A 80 -9.05 12.79 -4.47
N GLU A 81 -10.36 12.94 -4.72
CA GLU A 81 -11.16 14.05 -4.18
C GLU A 81 -11.16 14.05 -2.65
N LEU A 82 -11.33 12.87 -2.03
CA LEU A 82 -11.24 12.71 -0.57
C LEU A 82 -9.86 13.07 0.00
N ALA A 83 -8.78 12.72 -0.71
CA ALA A 83 -7.41 13.02 -0.27
C ALA A 83 -7.10 14.53 -0.30
N ILE A 84 -7.70 15.28 -1.23
CA ILE A 84 -7.59 16.75 -1.28
C ILE A 84 -8.47 17.38 -0.20
N ALA A 85 -9.68 16.85 0.02
CA ALA A 85 -10.64 17.38 0.99
C ALA A 85 -10.18 17.23 2.45
N MET A 86 -9.48 16.14 2.80
CA MET A 86 -8.92 15.94 4.14
C MET A 86 -7.50 15.36 4.07
N PRO A 87 -6.45 16.21 4.00
CA PRO A 87 -5.06 15.77 3.95
C PRO A 87 -4.58 15.34 5.36
N VAL A 88 -5.15 14.24 5.86
CA VAL A 88 -4.71 13.60 7.11
C VAL A 88 -3.68 12.52 6.80
N THR A 89 -2.67 12.38 7.67
CA THR A 89 -1.71 11.27 7.64
C THR A 89 -2.41 10.00 8.12
N GLY A 90 -3.34 9.48 7.32
CA GLY A 90 -4.19 8.33 7.64
C GLY A 90 -4.55 7.54 6.38
N SER A 91 -4.81 6.24 6.55
CA SER A 91 -5.23 5.34 5.46
C SER A 91 -6.75 5.40 5.27
N PHE A 92 -7.29 4.70 4.26
CA PHE A 92 -8.71 4.74 3.89
C PHE A 92 -9.68 4.37 5.03
N HIS A 93 -9.19 3.63 6.03
CA HIS A 93 -9.92 3.34 7.25
C HIS A 93 -10.25 4.62 8.06
N THR A 94 -9.41 5.65 8.02
CA THR A 94 -9.59 6.93 8.74
C THR A 94 -10.73 7.75 8.13
N TYR A 95 -10.93 7.65 6.81
CA TYR A 95 -12.09 8.25 6.15
C TYR A 95 -13.37 7.51 6.51
N THR A 96 -13.34 6.18 6.56
CA THR A 96 -14.51 5.36 6.88
C THR A 96 -14.91 5.41 8.37
N THR A 97 -13.96 5.51 9.31
CA THR A 97 -14.27 5.76 10.72
C THR A 97 -14.96 7.11 10.93
N LYS A 98 -14.56 8.14 10.15
CA LYS A 98 -15.07 9.51 10.29
C LYS A 98 -16.41 9.75 9.59
N PHE A 99 -16.65 9.12 8.44
CA PHE A 99 -17.87 9.35 7.64
C PHE A 99 -18.98 8.31 7.84
N ILE A 100 -18.69 7.08 8.28
CA ILE A 100 -19.71 6.03 8.43
C ILE A 100 -19.94 5.71 9.90
N SER A 101 -18.96 5.09 10.56
CA SER A 101 -19.03 4.69 11.97
C SER A 101 -17.69 4.11 12.41
N PRO A 102 -17.29 4.26 13.70
CA PRO A 102 -16.07 3.66 14.24
C PRO A 102 -16.02 2.13 14.10
N GLY A 103 -17.17 1.44 14.14
CA GLY A 103 -17.22 -0.02 13.97
C GLY A 103 -16.88 -0.49 12.55
N THR A 104 -17.44 0.18 11.54
CA THR A 104 -17.13 -0.08 10.13
C THR A 104 -15.68 0.22 9.78
N GLY A 105 -15.08 1.25 10.40
CA GLY A 105 -13.67 1.55 10.17
C GLY A 105 -12.72 0.47 10.72
N PHE A 106 -13.06 -0.17 11.84
CA PHE A 106 -12.32 -1.35 12.33
C PHE A 106 -12.42 -2.53 11.36
N THR A 107 -13.62 -2.83 10.86
CA THR A 107 -13.82 -3.89 9.85
C THR A 107 -13.02 -3.62 8.58
N VAL A 108 -13.05 -2.39 8.06
CA VAL A 108 -12.28 -2.00 6.87
C VAL A 108 -10.78 -2.12 7.10
N ALA A 109 -10.29 -1.73 8.28
CA ALA A 109 -8.87 -1.91 8.62
C ALA A 109 -8.44 -3.38 8.61
N TRP A 110 -9.26 -4.28 9.18
CA TRP A 110 -9.00 -5.72 9.15
C TRP A 110 -9.09 -6.31 7.75
N LEU A 111 -10.13 -5.97 6.98
CA LEU A 111 -10.27 -6.43 5.60
C LEU A 111 -9.11 -5.97 4.73
N TYR A 112 -8.65 -4.73 4.92
CA TYR A 112 -7.49 -4.20 4.22
C TYR A 112 -6.22 -4.98 4.57
N TRP A 113 -5.98 -5.25 5.85
CA TRP A 113 -4.82 -6.03 6.29
C TRP A 113 -4.83 -7.47 5.74
N ILE A 114 -5.99 -8.14 5.76
CA ILE A 114 -6.14 -9.47 5.18
C ILE A 114 -5.91 -9.45 3.66
N CYS A 115 -6.45 -8.45 2.96
CA CYS A 115 -6.25 -8.28 1.51
C CYS A 115 -4.76 -8.21 1.16
N TRP A 116 -3.99 -7.39 1.88
CA TRP A 116 -2.53 -7.32 1.68
C TRP A 116 -1.80 -8.62 2.03
N THR A 117 -2.24 -9.32 3.08
CA THR A 117 -1.65 -10.61 3.45
C THR A 117 -1.87 -11.66 2.35
N VAL A 118 -3.08 -11.72 1.79
CA VAL A 118 -3.40 -12.61 0.67
C VAL A 118 -2.61 -12.23 -0.57
N ALA A 119 -2.52 -10.93 -0.89
CA ALA A 119 -1.74 -10.44 -2.03
C ALA A 119 -0.27 -10.88 -1.92
N LEU A 120 0.37 -10.69 -0.76
CA LEU A 120 1.73 -11.17 -0.54
C LEU A 120 1.84 -12.70 -0.71
N GLY A 121 0.87 -13.45 -0.20
CA GLY A 121 0.81 -14.90 -0.40
C GLY A 121 0.75 -15.30 -1.88
N THR A 122 -0.01 -14.58 -2.71
CA THR A 122 -0.07 -14.82 -4.15
C THR A 122 1.24 -14.49 -4.87
N GLU A 123 1.95 -13.43 -4.45
CA GLU A 123 3.26 -13.09 -5.00
C GLU A 123 4.30 -14.18 -4.67
N PHE A 124 4.27 -14.76 -3.45
CA PHE A 124 5.11 -15.91 -3.10
C PHE A 124 4.80 -17.14 -3.93
N LEU A 125 3.52 -17.42 -4.18
CA LEU A 125 3.12 -18.55 -5.02
C LEU A 125 3.58 -18.35 -6.47
N GLY A 126 3.43 -17.14 -7.01
CA GLY A 126 3.95 -16.76 -8.33
C GLY A 126 5.47 -16.92 -8.42
N SER A 127 6.20 -16.47 -7.40
CA SER A 127 7.65 -16.64 -7.30
C SER A 127 8.05 -18.11 -7.25
N ALA A 128 7.36 -18.94 -6.47
CA ALA A 128 7.61 -20.39 -6.38
C ALA A 128 7.39 -21.09 -7.73
N MET A 129 6.33 -20.73 -8.47
CA MET A 129 6.09 -21.27 -9.82
C MET A 129 7.21 -20.89 -10.79
N LEU A 130 7.66 -19.63 -10.75
CA LEU A 130 8.78 -19.17 -11.59
C LEU A 130 10.09 -19.87 -11.23
N MET A 131 10.36 -20.11 -9.94
CA MET A 131 11.54 -20.85 -9.48
C MET A 131 11.52 -22.30 -9.96
N GLY A 132 10.36 -22.97 -9.92
CA GLY A 132 10.19 -24.34 -10.43
C GLY A 132 10.29 -24.46 -11.96
N CYS A 133 10.12 -23.37 -12.70
CA CYS A 133 10.43 -23.35 -14.13
C CYS A 133 11.95 -23.28 -14.43
N TRP A 134 12.76 -22.76 -13.49
CA TRP A 134 14.19 -22.49 -13.73
C TRP A 134 15.12 -23.50 -13.04
N PHE A 135 14.78 -23.94 -11.83
CA PHE A 135 15.51 -25.00 -11.12
C PHE A 135 14.78 -26.35 -11.28
N PRO A 136 15.48 -27.43 -11.65
CA PRO A 136 14.88 -28.76 -11.83
C PRO A 136 14.35 -29.36 -10.52
#